data_AF-A0A081CHB0-F1
#
_entry.id   AF-A0A081CHB0-F1
#
_cell.length_a   1.000
_cell.length_b   1.000
_cell.length_c   1.000
_cell.angle_alpha   90.00
_cell.angle_beta   90.00
_cell.angle_gamma   90.00
#
_symmetry.space_group_name_H-M   'P 1'
#
loop_
_entity.id
_entity.type
_entity.pdbx_description
1 polymer ?
#
loop_
_entity_poly.entity_id
_entity_poly.type
_entity_poly.pdbx_seq_one_letter_code
_entity_poly.pdbx_strand_id
1 'polypeptide(L)'
;MRLPSLLKLGCASVLATLCIFPHRSIAVGGDAGPSSAPFWVERPTPRVENYITLLHPHRIALLRHDAQLHPNVDSYQYLPFMDGFPLFTTRTDPETAEMALSYYGRVGILDTARHDGRLIKYGNARLEQDLLPDLDRALNLHSLDSKVHRLRHLVLRGGIAVPPRPDILSLPHVRGVPVLTAEFSTLDQMLHAAGTGNGDFWYLRSSAPIVKITPREEGLYELATARDVREIERVSSGVRHARLRYGDSLSSLLWGAPIELRDLHRQDRIRRPSLAHYPRLVDSESRDEMIHALQTRGRFRLYRSGQHAGERFKVMLINPDAQQGTRMRIEVRPLTNWERTQEDWLVRLGKTRLPV
;
A
#
# COMPACT_ATOMS: atom_id res chain seq x y z
N MET A 1 -59.70 39.85 15.99
CA MET A 1 -59.90 40.57 14.70
C MET A 1 -58.62 40.47 13.88
N ARG A 2 -58.75 39.85 12.69
CA ARG A 2 -58.00 40.05 11.43
C ARG A 2 -56.45 40.02 11.45
N LEU A 3 -55.91 38.87 11.02
CA LEU A 3 -54.80 38.78 10.05
C LEU A 3 -55.27 39.34 8.68
N PRO A 4 -54.37 39.86 7.80
CA PRO A 4 -53.76 39.00 6.79
C PRO A 4 -52.34 39.36 6.27
N SER A 5 -51.60 38.29 5.94
CA SER A 5 -50.69 38.00 4.81
C SER A 5 -50.18 39.09 3.83
N LEU A 6 -48.92 38.91 3.39
CA LEU A 6 -48.43 38.81 1.98
C LEU A 6 -46.90 38.53 2.05
N LEU A 7 -46.31 37.37 1.69
CA LEU A 7 -46.26 36.61 0.42
C LEU A 7 -45.59 37.41 -0.72
N LYS A 8 -44.33 37.09 -1.06
CA LYS A 8 -43.93 36.48 -2.36
C LYS A 8 -42.43 36.59 -2.70
N LEU A 9 -41.94 35.47 -3.27
CA LEU A 9 -40.99 35.31 -4.40
C LEU A 9 -39.56 35.86 -4.19
N GLY A 10 -38.47 35.12 -4.42
CA GLY A 10 -38.25 33.94 -5.25
C GLY A 10 -36.97 34.20 -6.08
N CYS A 11 -36.08 33.21 -6.16
CA CYS A 11 -35.37 32.80 -7.37
C CYS A 11 -34.18 31.90 -7.01
N ALA A 12 -34.33 30.63 -7.38
CA ALA A 12 -33.23 29.73 -7.65
C ALA A 12 -32.50 30.19 -8.91
N SER A 13 -31.18 30.12 -8.91
CA SER A 13 -30.37 30.12 -10.12
C SER A 13 -29.31 29.03 -10.01
N VAL A 14 -29.68 27.87 -10.55
CA VAL A 14 -28.77 26.84 -11.06
C VAL A 14 -28.03 27.47 -12.25
N LEU A 15 -26.71 27.53 -12.18
CA LEU A 15 -25.86 27.72 -13.36
C LEU A 15 -24.91 26.54 -13.46
N ALA A 16 -25.36 25.55 -14.22
CA ALA A 16 -24.50 24.64 -14.93
C ALA A 16 -23.71 25.45 -15.96
N THR A 17 -22.38 25.33 -15.95
CA THR A 17 -21.56 25.76 -17.08
C THR A 17 -20.70 24.60 -17.52
N LEU A 18 -21.08 24.11 -18.69
CA LEU A 18 -20.49 23.06 -19.48
C LEU A 18 -19.04 23.36 -19.88
N CYS A 19 -18.29 22.25 -19.98
CA CYS A 19 -17.10 22.03 -20.76
C CYS A 19 -16.98 22.90 -22.03
N ILE A 20 -15.90 23.68 -22.13
CA ILE A 20 -15.32 24.08 -23.41
C ILE A 20 -13.81 23.92 -23.31
N PHE A 21 -13.33 22.81 -23.89
CA PHE A 21 -11.94 22.66 -24.33
C PHE A 21 -11.69 23.64 -25.48
N PRO A 22 -10.66 24.50 -25.46
CA PRO A 22 -10.16 25.08 -26.68
C PRO A 22 -9.28 24.08 -27.42
N HIS A 23 -9.73 23.71 -28.60
CA HIS A 23 -8.92 23.12 -29.65
C HIS A 23 -7.76 24.05 -30.04
N ARG A 24 -6.59 23.43 -30.24
CA ARG A 24 -5.57 23.68 -31.29
C ARG A 24 -5.27 25.15 -31.64
N SER A 25 -4.06 25.59 -31.28
CA SER A 25 -3.28 26.47 -32.15
C SER A 25 -2.07 25.70 -32.67
N ILE A 26 -2.05 25.58 -34.00
CA ILE A 26 -0.92 25.13 -34.81
C ILE A 26 0.06 26.30 -34.90
N ALA A 27 1.32 26.08 -34.54
CA ALA A 27 2.42 26.93 -34.96
C ALA A 27 3.40 26.06 -35.76
N VAL A 28 3.57 26.48 -37.01
CA VAL A 28 4.42 25.91 -38.06
C VAL A 28 5.88 26.27 -37.79
N GLY A 29 6.80 25.34 -38.04
CA GLY A 29 8.20 25.66 -38.36
C GLY A 29 9.22 24.81 -37.61
N GLY A 30 9.85 23.86 -38.31
CA GLY A 30 11.04 23.17 -37.84
C GLY A 30 11.15 21.78 -38.45
N ASP A 31 11.87 21.67 -39.57
CA ASP A 31 12.22 20.41 -40.22
C ASP A 31 12.77 19.37 -39.22
N ALA A 32 12.06 18.26 -39.08
CA ALA A 32 12.59 17.03 -38.54
C ALA A 32 12.09 15.91 -39.45
N GLY A 33 13.02 15.32 -40.20
CA GLY A 33 12.74 14.25 -41.16
C GLY A 33 11.99 13.08 -40.51
N PRO A 34 11.33 12.22 -41.32
CA PRO A 34 10.67 11.04 -40.80
C PRO A 34 11.72 10.11 -40.20
N SER A 35 11.92 10.21 -38.87
CA SER A 35 12.53 9.17 -38.08
C SER A 35 11.57 7.99 -38.11
N SER A 36 11.81 7.09 -39.05
CA SER A 36 11.17 5.79 -39.12
C SER A 36 11.61 4.96 -37.91
N ALA A 37 11.02 5.26 -36.75
CA ALA A 37 11.03 4.33 -35.65
C ALA A 37 10.34 3.06 -36.16
N PRO A 38 10.98 1.87 -36.06
CA PRO A 38 10.33 0.64 -36.46
C PRO A 38 9.06 0.51 -35.64
N PHE A 39 7.92 0.53 -36.33
CA PHE A 39 6.64 0.12 -35.77
C PHE A 39 6.83 -1.35 -35.39
N TRP A 40 7.11 -1.62 -34.12
CA TRP A 40 7.05 -2.98 -33.59
C TRP A 40 5.62 -3.43 -33.80
N VAL A 41 5.39 -4.18 -34.89
CA VAL A 41 4.15 -4.92 -35.08
C VAL A 41 4.10 -5.88 -33.90
N GLU A 42 3.32 -5.55 -32.88
CA GLU A 42 2.98 -6.50 -31.83
C GLU A 42 2.44 -7.73 -32.53
N ARG A 43 3.18 -8.84 -32.46
CA ARG A 43 2.70 -10.10 -33.02
C ARG A 43 1.34 -10.40 -32.40
N PRO A 44 0.33 -10.76 -33.20
CA PRO A 44 -0.98 -11.12 -32.67
C PRO A 44 -0.80 -12.21 -31.60
N THR A 45 -1.31 -11.95 -30.40
CA THR A 45 -1.28 -12.95 -29.34
C THR A 45 -2.15 -14.14 -29.74
N PRO A 46 -1.59 -15.37 -29.76
CA PRO A 46 -2.38 -16.54 -30.11
C PRO A 46 -3.52 -16.70 -29.09
N ARG A 47 -4.65 -17.22 -29.55
CA ARG A 47 -5.71 -17.69 -28.66
C ARG A 47 -5.20 -18.86 -27.83
N VAL A 48 -5.84 -19.14 -26.70
CA VAL A 48 -5.44 -20.24 -25.81
C VAL A 48 -5.35 -21.56 -26.58
N GLU A 49 -6.33 -21.86 -27.44
CA GLU A 49 -6.35 -23.09 -28.25
C GLU A 49 -5.14 -23.19 -29.18
N ASN A 50 -4.78 -22.08 -29.83
CA ASN A 50 -3.63 -22.02 -30.75
C ASN A 50 -2.30 -22.10 -30.01
N TYR A 51 -2.24 -21.63 -28.76
CA TYR A 51 -1.04 -21.78 -27.94
C TYR A 51 -0.81 -23.23 -27.54
N ILE A 52 -1.88 -23.94 -27.19
CA ILE A 52 -1.81 -25.33 -26.73
C ILE A 52 -1.30 -26.27 -27.85
N THR A 53 -1.61 -25.98 -29.12
CA THR A 53 -1.07 -26.78 -30.24
C THR A 53 0.44 -26.64 -30.43
N LEU A 54 1.07 -25.64 -29.79
CA LEU A 54 2.52 -25.46 -29.79
C LEU A 54 3.22 -26.31 -28.72
N LEU A 55 2.47 -26.95 -27.81
CA LEU A 55 3.02 -27.80 -26.76
C LEU A 55 3.23 -29.22 -27.28
N HIS A 56 4.41 -29.79 -27.02
CA HIS A 56 4.85 -31.09 -27.53
C HIS A 56 4.94 -32.12 -26.39
N PRO A 57 3.98 -33.06 -26.27
CA PRO A 57 3.99 -34.10 -25.23
C PRO A 57 5.28 -34.92 -25.17
N HIS A 58 5.92 -35.16 -26.32
CA HIS A 58 7.20 -35.86 -26.42
C HIS A 58 8.35 -35.09 -25.78
N ARG A 59 8.39 -33.76 -25.91
CA ARG A 59 9.43 -32.94 -25.29
C ARG A 59 9.26 -32.92 -23.77
N ILE A 60 8.02 -32.80 -23.30
CA ILE A 60 7.70 -32.85 -21.86
C ILE A 60 8.14 -34.19 -21.26
N ALA A 61 7.94 -35.31 -21.97
CA ALA A 61 8.40 -36.64 -21.52
C ALA A 61 9.92 -36.68 -21.28
N LEU A 62 10.71 -36.14 -22.21
CA LEU A 62 12.16 -36.08 -22.11
C LEU A 62 12.60 -35.19 -20.94
N LEU A 63 12.00 -34.01 -20.82
CA LEU A 63 12.29 -33.05 -19.74
C LEU A 63 11.95 -33.59 -18.35
N ARG A 64 10.97 -34.49 -18.23
CA ARG A 64 10.59 -35.09 -16.94
C ARG A 64 11.71 -35.93 -16.33
N HIS A 65 12.54 -36.57 -17.17
CA HIS A 65 13.69 -37.32 -16.70
C HIS A 65 14.76 -36.40 -16.11
N ASP A 66 15.06 -35.29 -16.79
CA ASP A 66 16.02 -34.28 -16.32
C ASP A 66 15.53 -33.54 -15.07
N ALA A 67 14.23 -33.21 -15.03
CA ALA A 67 13.58 -32.54 -13.91
C ALA A 67 13.68 -33.31 -12.58
N GLN A 68 13.67 -34.65 -12.63
CA GLN A 68 13.83 -35.49 -11.45
C GLN A 68 15.26 -35.46 -10.90
N LEU A 69 16.25 -35.20 -11.76
CA LEU A 69 17.66 -35.17 -11.40
C LEU A 69 18.09 -33.79 -10.89
N HIS A 70 17.51 -32.71 -11.45
CA HIS A 70 17.88 -31.33 -11.14
C HIS A 70 16.65 -30.41 -11.00
N PRO A 71 15.96 -30.42 -9.86
CA PRO A 71 14.77 -29.59 -9.65
C PRO A 71 15.11 -28.10 -9.59
N ASN A 72 14.94 -27.37 -10.69
CA ASN A 72 15.14 -25.92 -10.75
C ASN A 72 13.86 -25.16 -10.38
N VAL A 73 13.43 -25.30 -9.13
CA VAL A 73 12.20 -24.68 -8.60
C VAL A 73 12.32 -23.15 -8.47
N ASP A 74 13.53 -22.61 -8.46
CA ASP A 74 13.81 -21.18 -8.21
C ASP A 74 13.53 -20.30 -9.42
N SER A 75 13.57 -20.87 -10.63
CA SER A 75 13.17 -20.19 -11.86
C SER A 75 11.70 -19.75 -11.85
N TYR A 76 10.86 -20.32 -10.99
CA TYR A 76 9.43 -20.05 -10.94
C TYR A 76 9.01 -19.11 -9.80
N GLN A 77 9.96 -18.54 -9.05
CA GLN A 77 9.66 -17.68 -7.90
C GLN A 77 8.85 -16.43 -8.25
N TYR A 78 8.89 -15.97 -9.50
CA TYR A 78 8.17 -14.77 -9.96
C TYR A 78 6.80 -15.07 -10.57
N LEU A 79 6.44 -16.35 -10.71
CA LEU A 79 5.20 -16.73 -11.37
C LEU A 79 4.03 -16.75 -10.40
N PRO A 80 2.84 -16.37 -10.86
CA PRO A 80 1.60 -16.66 -10.14
C PRO A 80 1.37 -18.17 -10.05
N PHE A 81 0.95 -18.63 -8.87
CA PHE A 81 0.50 -20.00 -8.63
C PHE A 81 -0.95 -20.01 -8.17
N MET A 82 -1.74 -20.90 -8.73
CA MET A 82 -3.10 -21.23 -8.28
C MET A 82 -3.10 -22.70 -7.86
N ASP A 83 -3.53 -23.00 -6.64
CA ASP A 83 -3.72 -24.36 -6.12
C ASP A 83 -2.56 -25.33 -6.46
N GLY A 84 -1.33 -24.84 -6.30
CA GLY A 84 -0.09 -25.60 -6.51
C GLY A 84 0.42 -25.72 -7.95
N PHE A 85 -0.19 -25.03 -8.93
CA PHE A 85 0.30 -25.01 -10.31
C PHE A 85 0.57 -23.59 -10.83
N PRO A 86 1.60 -23.39 -11.67
CA PRO A 86 1.93 -22.07 -12.20
C PRO A 86 0.94 -21.64 -13.29
N LEU A 87 0.70 -20.33 -13.38
CA LEU A 87 -0.08 -19.71 -14.45
C LEU A 87 0.85 -19.00 -15.43
N PHE A 88 0.60 -19.21 -16.72
CA PHE A 88 1.30 -18.61 -17.84
C PHE A 88 0.32 -17.87 -18.74
N THR A 89 0.85 -17.05 -19.66
CA THR A 89 0.02 -16.42 -20.69
C THR A 89 0.30 -17.04 -22.05
N THR A 90 -0.56 -16.78 -23.02
CA THR A 90 -0.30 -17.11 -24.43
C THR A 90 0.91 -16.39 -25.03
N ARG A 91 1.55 -15.47 -24.29
CA ARG A 91 2.82 -14.82 -24.65
C ARG A 91 4.05 -15.55 -24.10
N THR A 92 3.89 -16.45 -23.13
CA THR A 92 4.99 -17.21 -22.55
C THR A 92 5.58 -18.13 -23.60
N ASP A 93 6.90 -18.27 -23.67
CA ASP A 93 7.52 -19.24 -24.57
C ASP A 93 7.04 -20.68 -24.28
N PRO A 94 6.59 -21.46 -25.28
CA PRO A 94 6.07 -22.81 -25.08
C PRO A 94 7.02 -23.75 -24.34
N GLU A 95 8.33 -23.63 -24.55
CA GLU A 95 9.31 -24.51 -23.88
C GLU A 95 9.34 -24.29 -22.37
N THR A 96 9.09 -23.05 -21.93
CA THR A 96 8.95 -22.71 -20.51
C THR A 96 7.72 -23.38 -19.88
N ALA A 97 6.60 -23.39 -20.60
CA ALA A 97 5.37 -24.06 -20.17
C ALA A 97 5.51 -25.59 -20.18
N GLU A 98 6.19 -26.15 -21.19
CA GLU A 98 6.53 -27.58 -21.29
C GLU A 98 7.42 -28.04 -20.12
N MET A 99 8.44 -27.25 -19.78
CA MET A 99 9.29 -27.50 -18.61
C MET A 99 8.49 -27.44 -17.32
N ALA A 100 7.59 -26.47 -17.16
CA ALA A 100 6.72 -26.42 -15.98
C ALA A 100 5.74 -27.61 -15.91
N LEU A 101 5.20 -28.06 -17.04
CA LEU A 101 4.37 -29.27 -17.13
C LEU A 101 5.15 -30.52 -16.70
N SER A 102 6.46 -30.60 -16.97
CA SER A 102 7.27 -31.74 -16.53
C SER A 102 7.50 -31.75 -15.01
N TYR A 103 7.62 -30.57 -14.38
CA TYR A 103 7.79 -30.41 -12.93
C TYR A 103 6.49 -30.57 -12.14
N TYR A 104 5.43 -29.87 -12.56
CA TYR A 104 4.19 -29.74 -11.78
C TYR A 104 3.06 -30.65 -12.28
N GLY A 105 3.21 -31.27 -13.46
CA GLY A 105 2.19 -32.12 -14.08
C GLY A 105 0.97 -31.37 -14.62
N ARG A 106 0.81 -30.09 -14.28
CA ARG A 106 -0.26 -29.23 -14.76
C ARG A 106 0.14 -27.76 -14.72
N VAL A 107 -0.40 -26.97 -15.62
CA VAL A 107 -0.21 -25.51 -15.71
C VAL A 107 -1.49 -24.82 -16.18
N GLY A 108 -1.72 -23.59 -15.76
CA GLY A 108 -2.79 -22.76 -16.33
C GLY A 108 -2.25 -21.90 -17.47
N ILE A 109 -2.93 -21.88 -18.62
CA ILE A 109 -2.61 -20.96 -19.73
C ILE A 109 -3.74 -19.93 -19.85
N LEU A 110 -3.37 -18.65 -19.79
CA LEU A 110 -4.29 -17.51 -19.78
C LEU A 110 -4.17 -16.69 -21.06
N ASP A 111 -5.30 -16.27 -21.61
CA ASP A 111 -5.39 -15.18 -22.58
C ASP A 111 -6.02 -13.97 -21.89
N THR A 112 -5.16 -13.12 -21.34
CA THR A 112 -5.56 -11.93 -20.59
C THR A 112 -6.29 -10.90 -21.45
N ALA A 113 -6.11 -10.92 -22.78
CA ALA A 113 -6.75 -9.96 -23.68
C ALA A 113 -8.19 -10.36 -24.01
N ARG A 114 -8.49 -11.66 -23.97
CA ARG A 114 -9.81 -12.21 -24.34
C ARG A 114 -10.59 -12.75 -23.15
N HIS A 115 -10.05 -12.60 -21.94
CA HIS A 115 -10.64 -13.12 -20.70
C HIS A 115 -10.94 -14.62 -20.81
N ASP A 116 -9.94 -15.39 -21.24
CA ASP A 116 -10.04 -16.84 -21.43
C ASP A 116 -8.85 -17.56 -20.77
N GLY A 117 -9.02 -18.84 -20.46
CA GLY A 117 -7.99 -19.68 -19.90
C GLY A 117 -8.34 -21.17 -19.87
N ARG A 118 -7.30 -22.00 -19.91
CA ARG A 118 -7.42 -23.47 -19.84
C ARG A 118 -6.43 -24.02 -18.83
N LEU A 119 -6.85 -25.06 -18.11
CA LEU A 119 -5.96 -25.89 -17.33
C LEU A 119 -5.41 -26.99 -18.24
N ILE A 120 -4.09 -27.07 -18.35
CA ILE A 120 -3.41 -28.09 -19.13
C ILE A 120 -2.79 -29.08 -18.16
N LYS A 121 -3.14 -30.36 -18.30
CA LYS A 121 -2.57 -31.46 -17.52
C LYS A 121 -1.74 -32.33 -18.43
N TYR A 122 -0.62 -32.81 -17.92
CA TYR A 122 0.24 -33.77 -18.60
C TYR A 122 0.21 -35.11 -17.87
N GLY A 123 -0.27 -36.14 -18.56
CA GLY A 123 -0.41 -37.49 -18.04
C GLY A 123 -0.43 -38.52 -19.17
N ASN A 124 0.09 -39.72 -18.91
CA ASN A 124 0.12 -40.81 -19.90
C ASN A 124 0.69 -40.41 -21.28
N ALA A 125 1.75 -39.58 -21.27
CA ALA A 125 2.39 -39.01 -22.46
C ALA A 125 1.45 -38.18 -23.38
N ARG A 126 0.38 -37.62 -22.82
CA ARG A 126 -0.61 -36.79 -23.52
C ARG A 126 -0.93 -35.52 -22.73
N LEU A 127 -1.50 -34.56 -23.44
CA LEU A 127 -2.04 -33.34 -22.85
C LEU A 127 -3.55 -33.46 -22.76
N GLU A 128 -4.08 -33.20 -21.57
CA GLU A 128 -5.51 -33.07 -21.29
C GLU A 128 -5.81 -31.58 -21.05
N GLN A 129 -6.96 -31.13 -21.54
CA GLN A 129 -7.40 -29.75 -21.43
C GLN A 129 -8.69 -29.70 -20.65
N ASP A 130 -8.70 -28.94 -19.56
CA ASP A 130 -9.89 -28.69 -18.75
C ASP A 130 -10.19 -27.19 -18.67
N LEU A 131 -11.41 -26.86 -18.27
CA LEU A 131 -11.76 -25.51 -17.85
C LEU A 131 -10.96 -25.13 -16.61
N LEU A 132 -10.51 -23.88 -16.56
CA LEU A 132 -9.84 -23.35 -15.37
C LEU A 132 -10.91 -23.14 -14.28
N PRO A 133 -10.76 -23.70 -13.06
CA PRO A 133 -11.82 -23.69 -12.05
C PRO A 133 -12.28 -22.30 -11.58
N ASP A 134 -11.39 -21.30 -11.61
CA ASP A 134 -11.67 -19.91 -11.26
C ASP A 134 -10.86 -18.96 -12.14
N LEU A 135 -11.41 -18.66 -13.32
CA LEU A 135 -10.71 -17.84 -14.31
C LEU A 135 -10.45 -16.41 -13.81
N ASP A 136 -11.40 -15.81 -13.10
CA ASP A 136 -11.27 -14.45 -12.59
C ASP A 136 -10.16 -14.37 -11.53
N ARG A 137 -10.07 -15.34 -10.61
CA ARG A 137 -8.97 -15.41 -9.66
C ARG A 137 -7.63 -15.62 -10.36
N ALA A 138 -7.57 -16.45 -11.41
CA ALA A 138 -6.33 -16.69 -12.14
C ALA A 138 -5.82 -15.44 -12.86
N LEU A 139 -6.73 -14.73 -13.54
CA LEU A 139 -6.42 -13.47 -14.21
C LEU A 139 -5.99 -12.39 -13.21
N ASN A 140 -6.67 -12.31 -12.07
CA ASN A 140 -6.32 -11.38 -11.00
C ASN A 140 -4.96 -11.71 -10.35
N LEU A 141 -4.68 -12.98 -10.06
CA LEU A 141 -3.36 -13.42 -9.59
C LEU A 141 -2.27 -13.00 -10.57
N HIS A 142 -2.48 -13.28 -11.86
CA HIS A 142 -1.54 -12.91 -12.91
C HIS A 142 -1.37 -11.39 -13.06
N SER A 143 -2.39 -10.59 -12.71
CA SER A 143 -2.31 -9.12 -12.73
C SER A 143 -1.48 -8.53 -11.58
N LEU A 144 -1.09 -9.33 -10.58
CA LEU A 144 -0.25 -8.86 -9.50
C LEU A 144 1.19 -8.63 -9.99
N ASP A 145 1.90 -7.72 -9.33
CA ASP A 145 3.31 -7.49 -9.61
C ASP A 145 4.12 -8.76 -9.29
N SER A 146 5.08 -9.14 -10.14
CA SER A 146 5.90 -10.34 -9.96
C SER A 146 6.66 -10.36 -8.62
N LYS A 147 6.92 -9.18 -8.02
CA LYS A 147 7.46 -9.06 -6.66
C LYS A 147 6.55 -9.70 -5.60
N VAL A 148 5.23 -9.67 -5.79
CA VAL A 148 4.27 -10.29 -4.86
C VAL A 148 4.38 -11.81 -4.89
N HIS A 149 4.59 -12.39 -6.07
CA HIS A 149 4.82 -13.83 -6.21
C HIS A 149 6.17 -14.25 -5.64
N ARG A 150 7.22 -13.45 -5.88
CA ARG A 150 8.53 -13.66 -5.27
C ARG A 150 8.47 -13.58 -3.75
N LEU A 151 7.72 -12.61 -3.21
CA LEU A 151 7.46 -12.51 -1.77
C LEU A 151 6.87 -13.81 -1.23
N ARG A 152 5.81 -14.34 -1.84
CA ARG A 152 5.18 -15.59 -1.43
C ARG A 152 6.19 -16.74 -1.38
N HIS A 153 6.98 -16.90 -2.44
CA HIS A 153 8.01 -17.94 -2.52
C HIS A 153 9.03 -17.83 -1.37
N LEU A 154 9.55 -16.63 -1.10
CA LEU A 154 10.51 -16.39 -0.02
C LEU A 154 9.91 -16.65 1.37
N VAL A 155 8.67 -16.20 1.61
CA VAL A 155 7.97 -16.39 2.87
C VAL A 155 7.70 -17.87 3.15
N LEU A 156 7.23 -18.62 2.15
CA LEU A 156 6.93 -20.05 2.29
C LEU A 156 8.18 -20.92 2.51
N ARG A 157 9.35 -20.49 2.01
CA ARG A 157 10.62 -21.20 2.21
C ARG A 157 11.33 -20.88 3.53
N GLY A 158 10.78 -19.99 4.35
CA GLY A 158 11.41 -19.59 5.62
C GLY A 158 12.67 -18.72 5.44
N GLY A 159 12.97 -18.29 4.21
CA GLY A 159 14.15 -17.49 3.87
C GLY A 159 13.89 -16.00 4.03
N ILE A 160 13.63 -15.54 5.25
CA ILE A 160 13.52 -14.10 5.52
C ILE A 160 14.80 -13.61 6.19
N ALA A 161 15.87 -13.46 5.40
CA ALA A 161 16.91 -12.50 5.75
C ALA A 161 16.31 -11.11 5.48
N VAL A 162 15.60 -10.54 6.47
CA VAL A 162 15.01 -9.21 6.37
C VAL A 162 16.16 -8.22 6.19
N PRO A 163 16.28 -7.51 5.04
CA PRO A 163 17.27 -6.45 4.90
C PRO A 163 17.03 -5.36 5.94
N PRO A 164 18.02 -4.49 6.25
CA PRO A 164 17.88 -3.46 7.27
C PRO A 164 16.56 -2.67 7.11
N ARG A 165 15.86 -2.54 8.25
CA ARG A 165 14.44 -2.19 8.37
C ARG A 165 14.03 -1.00 7.49
N PRO A 166 13.26 -1.19 6.41
CA PRO A 166 12.43 -0.10 5.92
C PRO A 166 11.44 0.31 7.03
N ASP A 167 11.16 1.61 7.16
CA ASP A 167 10.26 2.14 8.18
C ASP A 167 8.78 1.83 7.85
N ILE A 168 8.39 0.56 8.03
CA ILE A 168 7.01 0.11 7.87
C ILE A 168 6.12 0.74 8.94
N LEU A 169 6.64 1.00 10.15
CA LEU A 169 5.84 1.52 11.26
C LEU A 169 5.34 2.95 11.01
N SER A 170 6.05 3.73 10.19
CA SER A 170 5.59 5.05 9.74
C SER A 170 4.69 5.04 8.52
N LEU A 171 4.58 3.91 7.81
CA LEU A 171 3.65 3.81 6.69
C LEU A 171 2.21 3.86 7.20
N PRO A 172 1.25 4.34 6.39
CA PRO A 172 -0.15 4.39 6.79
C PRO A 172 -0.66 2.99 7.14
N HIS A 173 -1.49 2.89 8.19
CA HIS A 173 -2.13 1.63 8.58
C HIS A 173 -3.65 1.76 8.58
N VAL A 174 -4.32 0.71 8.09
CA VAL A 174 -5.77 0.53 8.18
C VAL A 174 -6.03 -0.66 9.09
N ARG A 175 -6.65 -0.39 10.23
CA ARG A 175 -6.94 -1.40 11.29
C ARG A 175 -5.70 -2.21 11.75
N GLY A 176 -4.50 -1.63 11.65
CA GLY A 176 -3.25 -2.31 12.00
C GLY A 176 -2.60 -3.09 10.86
N VAL A 177 -3.16 -3.01 9.65
CA VAL A 177 -2.56 -3.56 8.42
C VAL A 177 -1.88 -2.41 7.66
N PRO A 178 -0.57 -2.49 7.37
CA PRO A 178 0.14 -1.46 6.63
C PRO A 178 -0.40 -1.32 5.20
N VAL A 179 -0.31 -0.11 4.67
CA VAL A 179 -0.74 0.25 3.31
C VAL A 179 0.49 0.59 2.47
N LEU A 180 0.80 -0.26 1.50
CA LEU A 180 1.87 -0.03 0.53
C LEU A 180 1.30 0.61 -0.73
N THR A 181 1.76 1.82 -1.04
CA THR A 181 1.47 2.50 -2.31
C THR A 181 2.46 2.06 -3.38
N ALA A 182 2.20 2.38 -4.65
CA ALA A 182 3.13 2.14 -5.75
C ALA A 182 4.55 2.69 -5.47
N GLU A 183 4.65 3.86 -4.82
CA GLU A 183 5.89 4.51 -4.40
C GLU A 183 6.67 3.72 -3.32
N PHE A 184 5.98 2.94 -2.48
CA PHE A 184 6.54 2.17 -1.36
C PHE A 184 6.30 0.66 -1.52
N SER A 185 6.41 0.17 -2.76
CA SER A 185 6.12 -1.22 -3.14
C SER A 185 7.37 -2.03 -3.50
N THR A 186 8.52 -1.73 -2.87
CA THR A 186 9.72 -2.56 -3.10
C THR A 186 9.55 -3.95 -2.47
N LEU A 187 10.27 -4.95 -3.00
CA LEU A 187 10.23 -6.30 -2.43
C LEU A 187 10.65 -6.30 -0.94
N ASP A 188 11.62 -5.47 -0.56
CA ASP A 188 12.11 -5.35 0.82
C ASP A 188 11.04 -4.79 1.76
N GLN A 189 10.26 -3.80 1.30
CA GLN A 189 9.13 -3.26 2.05
C GLN A 189 8.01 -4.29 2.19
N MET A 190 7.71 -5.04 1.13
CA MET A 190 6.75 -6.14 1.17
C MET A 190 7.19 -7.25 2.13
N LEU A 191 8.48 -7.64 2.11
CA LEU A 191 9.06 -8.62 3.03
C LEU A 191 8.96 -8.16 4.47
N HIS A 192 9.28 -6.90 4.74
CA HIS A 192 9.18 -6.36 6.08
C HIS A 192 7.72 -6.26 6.55
N ALA A 193 6.78 -5.85 5.69
CA ALA A 193 5.36 -5.84 6.01
C ALA A 193 4.86 -7.28 6.33
N ALA A 194 5.27 -8.27 5.53
CA ALA A 194 4.97 -9.69 5.73
C ALA A 194 5.62 -10.31 6.98
N GLY A 195 6.67 -9.66 7.51
CA GLY A 195 7.35 -10.02 8.76
C GLY A 195 6.74 -9.37 10.00
N THR A 196 5.83 -8.40 9.86
CA THR A 196 5.25 -7.63 10.97
C THR A 196 3.78 -7.95 11.22
N GLY A 197 3.34 -7.92 12.49
CA GLY A 197 1.95 -8.15 12.86
C GLY A 197 1.45 -9.52 12.37
N ASN A 198 0.34 -9.53 11.63
CA ASN A 198 -0.22 -10.74 11.04
C ASN A 198 0.48 -11.19 9.74
N GLY A 199 1.39 -10.37 9.21
CA GLY A 199 2.09 -10.65 7.94
C GLY A 199 1.32 -10.22 6.69
N ASP A 200 0.30 -9.37 6.84
CA ASP A 200 -0.54 -8.89 5.75
C ASP A 200 -0.26 -7.42 5.42
N PHE A 201 -0.57 -6.99 4.20
CA PHE A 201 -0.57 -5.58 3.82
C PHE A 201 -1.59 -5.26 2.73
N TRP A 202 -2.09 -4.03 2.72
CA TRP A 202 -2.85 -3.49 1.60
C TRP A 202 -1.89 -3.06 0.49
N TYR A 203 -2.22 -3.40 -0.76
CA TYR A 203 -1.42 -3.05 -1.93
C TYR A 203 -2.25 -2.19 -2.90
N LEU A 204 -1.84 -0.93 -3.04
CA LEU A 204 -2.50 0.06 -3.90
C LEU A 204 -1.79 0.10 -5.25
N ARG A 205 -2.53 -0.25 -6.30
CA ARG A 205 -2.06 -0.30 -7.68
C ARG A 205 -2.71 0.85 -8.47
N SER A 206 -1.92 1.57 -9.26
CA SER A 206 -2.35 2.81 -9.94
C SER A 206 -3.50 2.64 -10.93
N SER A 207 -3.84 1.42 -11.33
CA SER A 207 -4.89 1.14 -12.33
C SER A 207 -5.57 -0.22 -12.12
N ALA A 208 -5.58 -0.71 -10.88
CA ALA A 208 -6.19 -2.01 -10.57
C ALA A 208 -6.84 -1.96 -9.18
N PRO A 209 -7.79 -2.88 -8.90
CA PRO A 209 -8.42 -2.96 -7.59
C PRO A 209 -7.39 -3.08 -6.48
N ILE A 210 -7.69 -2.41 -5.36
CA ILE A 210 -6.92 -2.55 -4.12
C ILE A 210 -7.09 -3.97 -3.63
N VAL A 211 -5.98 -4.59 -3.25
CA VAL A 211 -5.96 -5.95 -2.71
C VAL A 211 -5.25 -5.97 -1.37
N LYS A 212 -5.72 -6.84 -0.46
CA LYS A 212 -4.95 -7.24 0.71
C LYS A 212 -4.09 -8.43 0.30
N ILE A 213 -2.78 -8.37 0.52
CA ILE A 213 -1.86 -9.47 0.26
C ILE A 213 -1.64 -10.25 1.55
N THR A 214 -1.85 -11.57 1.49
CA THR A 214 -1.64 -12.54 2.57
C THR A 214 -0.65 -13.62 2.09
N PRO A 215 0.67 -13.37 2.15
CA PRO A 215 1.68 -14.20 1.47
C PRO A 215 1.82 -15.61 2.06
N ARG A 216 1.31 -15.85 3.28
CA ARG A 216 1.34 -17.15 3.96
C ARG A 216 0.10 -18.01 3.65
N GLU A 217 -0.96 -17.42 3.15
CA GLU A 217 -2.24 -18.09 2.92
C GLU A 217 -2.35 -18.59 1.48
N GLU A 218 -3.12 -19.65 1.26
CA GLU A 218 -3.27 -20.24 -0.07
C GLU A 218 -3.81 -19.25 -1.11
N GLY A 219 -4.73 -18.36 -0.68
CA GLY A 219 -5.36 -17.32 -1.50
C GLY A 219 -4.41 -16.27 -2.10
N LEU A 220 -3.26 -16.00 -1.46
CA LEU A 220 -2.33 -14.88 -1.70
C LEU A 220 -2.92 -13.48 -1.54
N TYR A 221 -4.17 -13.26 -1.97
CA TYR A 221 -4.81 -11.96 -1.91
C TYR A 221 -6.32 -12.05 -1.70
N GLU A 222 -6.87 -10.93 -1.21
CA GLU A 222 -8.30 -10.65 -1.12
C GLU A 222 -8.60 -9.29 -1.75
N LEU A 223 -9.70 -9.16 -2.47
CA LEU A 223 -10.15 -7.86 -3.00
C LEU A 223 -10.64 -6.97 -1.84
N ALA A 224 -10.26 -5.70 -1.84
CA ALA A 224 -10.76 -4.75 -0.86
C ALA A 224 -12.28 -4.58 -0.99
N THR A 225 -12.99 -4.65 0.13
CA THR A 225 -14.42 -4.33 0.14
C THR A 225 -14.64 -2.82 -0.04
N ALA A 226 -15.85 -2.40 -0.40
CA ALA A 226 -16.19 -0.97 -0.45
C ALA A 226 -15.95 -0.24 0.89
N ARG A 227 -16.04 -0.96 2.02
CA ARG A 227 -15.71 -0.41 3.34
C ARG A 227 -14.21 -0.19 3.49
N ASP A 228 -13.39 -1.13 3.03
CA ASP A 228 -11.93 -1.04 3.13
C ASP A 228 -11.40 0.05 2.22
N VAL A 229 -11.91 0.16 0.99
CA VAL A 229 -11.57 1.25 0.07
C VAL A 229 -11.82 2.62 0.72
N ARG A 230 -13.02 2.86 1.27
CA ARG A 230 -13.33 4.12 1.97
C ARG A 230 -12.39 4.39 3.14
N GLU A 231 -12.00 3.35 3.89
CA GLU A 231 -11.10 3.52 5.02
C GLU A 231 -9.67 3.84 4.58
N ILE A 232 -9.18 3.18 3.52
CA ILE A 232 -7.87 3.44 2.90
C ILE A 232 -7.81 4.86 2.35
N GLU A 233 -8.85 5.33 1.68
CA GLU A 233 -8.94 6.71 1.18
C GLU A 233 -8.94 7.72 2.32
N ARG A 234 -9.72 7.46 3.38
CA ARG A 234 -9.75 8.30 4.58
C ARG A 234 -8.37 8.40 5.23
N VAL A 235 -7.68 7.26 5.40
CA VAL A 235 -6.33 7.22 5.97
C VAL A 235 -5.34 7.95 5.05
N SER A 236 -5.36 7.68 3.75
CA SER A 236 -4.47 8.32 2.78
C SER A 236 -4.63 9.85 2.75
N SER A 237 -5.88 10.33 2.76
CA SER A 237 -6.18 11.75 2.83
C SER A 237 -5.74 12.36 4.17
N GLY A 238 -5.98 11.64 5.27
CA GLY A 238 -5.55 12.01 6.62
C GLY A 238 -4.03 12.16 6.75
N VAL A 239 -3.27 11.21 6.19
CA VAL A 239 -1.80 11.23 6.14
C VAL A 239 -1.32 12.46 5.38
N ARG A 240 -1.86 12.71 4.18
CA ARG A 240 -1.47 13.87 3.35
C ARG A 240 -1.73 15.18 4.09
N HIS A 241 -2.91 15.35 4.68
CA HIS A 241 -3.24 16.55 5.44
C HIS A 241 -2.36 16.68 6.69
N ALA A 242 -2.13 15.60 7.44
CA ALA A 242 -1.29 15.63 8.63
C ALA A 242 0.19 15.90 8.31
N ARG A 243 0.73 15.39 7.19
CA ARG A 243 2.09 15.70 6.74
C ARG A 243 2.26 17.18 6.45
N LEU A 244 1.34 17.76 5.67
CA LEU A 244 1.36 19.19 5.35
C LEU A 244 1.23 20.06 6.60
N ARG A 245 0.35 19.68 7.53
CA ARG A 245 0.04 20.51 8.70
C ARG A 245 1.03 20.35 9.85
N TYR A 246 1.54 19.15 10.08
CA TYR A 246 2.28 18.80 11.29
C TYR A 246 3.67 18.22 11.03
N GLY A 247 3.99 17.84 9.78
CA GLY A 247 5.23 17.16 9.43
C GLY A 247 5.09 15.65 9.41
N ASP A 248 6.13 14.98 8.89
CA ASP A 248 6.10 13.55 8.60
C ASP A 248 6.03 12.71 9.88
N SER A 249 6.80 13.05 10.91
CA SER A 249 6.84 12.31 12.18
C SER A 249 5.49 12.31 12.90
N LEU A 250 4.82 13.47 13.03
CA LEU A 250 3.49 13.50 13.67
C LEU A 250 2.43 12.85 12.78
N SER A 251 2.53 12.94 11.45
CA SER A 251 1.62 12.22 10.55
C SER A 251 1.75 10.70 10.71
N SER A 252 2.98 10.20 10.74
CA SER A 252 3.31 8.80 11.04
C SER A 252 2.79 8.37 12.41
N LEU A 253 2.88 9.23 13.42
CA LEU A 253 2.35 8.94 14.76
C LEU A 253 0.82 8.79 14.78
N LEU A 254 0.11 9.60 13.98
CA LEU A 254 -1.36 9.61 13.93
C LEU A 254 -1.95 8.51 13.05
N TRP A 255 -1.28 8.19 11.93
CA TRP A 255 -1.82 7.34 10.87
C TRP A 255 -0.98 6.10 10.57
N GLY A 256 0.18 5.98 11.21
CA GLY A 256 1.06 4.82 11.06
C GLY A 256 0.64 3.63 11.93
N ALA A 257 1.61 2.76 12.22
CA ALA A 257 1.37 1.57 13.04
C ALA A 257 0.81 1.96 14.41
N PRO A 258 -0.26 1.28 14.90
CA PRO A 258 -0.79 1.53 16.23
C PRO A 258 0.29 1.39 17.31
N ILE A 259 0.34 2.36 18.22
CA ILE A 259 1.31 2.36 19.32
C ILE A 259 0.58 1.96 20.60
N GLU A 260 1.06 0.92 21.27
CA GLU A 260 0.50 0.45 22.53
C GLU A 260 1.11 1.17 23.73
N LEU A 261 0.28 1.43 24.73
CA LEU A 261 0.72 2.01 25.99
C LEU A 261 1.56 1.01 26.78
N ARG A 262 2.65 1.51 27.37
CA ARG A 262 3.53 0.74 28.25
C ARG A 262 3.23 1.08 29.70
N ASP A 263 3.25 0.07 30.58
CA ASP A 263 2.94 0.28 32.00
C ASP A 263 4.06 1.01 32.76
N LEU A 264 5.31 0.86 32.32
CA LEU A 264 6.50 1.48 32.94
C LEU A 264 6.34 2.98 33.23
N HIS A 265 5.58 3.70 32.40
CA HIS A 265 5.43 5.15 32.50
C HIS A 265 4.03 5.61 32.89
N ARG A 266 3.14 4.70 33.30
CA ARG A 266 1.73 5.01 33.54
C ARG A 266 1.53 6.15 34.54
N GLN A 267 2.26 6.14 35.66
CA GLN A 267 2.14 7.18 36.69
C GLN A 267 2.58 8.57 36.18
N ASP A 268 3.74 8.63 35.52
CA ASP A 268 4.29 9.89 34.99
C ASP A 268 3.46 10.44 33.83
N ARG A 269 2.90 9.56 32.99
CA ARG A 269 2.04 9.90 31.85
C ARG A 269 0.75 10.60 32.26
N ILE A 270 0.16 10.18 33.38
CA ILE A 270 -1.07 10.78 33.93
C ILE A 270 -0.77 12.16 34.53
N ARG A 271 0.39 12.30 35.19
CA ARG A 271 0.78 13.54 35.86
C ARG A 271 1.00 14.66 34.85
N ARG A 272 0.34 15.81 35.06
CA ARG A 272 0.52 16.98 34.20
C ARG A 272 1.86 17.66 34.53
N PRO A 273 2.84 17.72 33.61
CA PRO A 273 4.05 18.49 33.84
C PRO A 273 3.72 19.98 33.96
N SER A 274 4.49 20.71 34.78
CA SER A 274 4.42 22.17 34.80
C SER A 274 4.90 22.74 33.46
N LEU A 275 4.43 23.94 33.11
CA LEU A 275 4.76 24.54 31.81
C LEU A 275 6.27 24.73 31.59
N ALA A 276 7.04 24.94 32.66
CA ALA A 276 8.51 25.01 32.59
C ALA A 276 9.15 23.69 32.12
N HIS A 277 8.61 22.54 32.55
CA HIS A 277 9.12 21.20 32.22
C HIS A 277 8.29 20.50 31.13
N TYR A 278 7.45 21.23 30.42
CA TYR A 278 6.63 20.66 29.37
C TYR A 278 7.52 20.25 28.19
N PRO A 279 7.43 19.00 27.67
CA PRO A 279 8.25 18.59 26.54
C PRO A 279 7.95 19.44 25.30
N ARG A 280 8.99 19.93 24.63
CA ARG A 280 8.90 20.75 23.43
C ARG A 280 9.71 20.07 22.34
N LEU A 281 9.04 19.72 21.25
CA LEU A 281 9.61 19.04 20.10
C LEU A 281 9.40 19.89 18.86
N VAL A 282 10.30 19.77 17.89
CA VAL A 282 10.13 20.32 16.54
C VAL A 282 9.64 19.25 15.59
N ASP A 283 9.11 19.67 14.44
CA ASP A 283 8.60 18.78 13.40
C ASP A 283 9.69 17.96 12.68
N SER A 284 10.96 18.33 12.83
CA SER A 284 12.10 17.52 12.41
C SER A 284 12.49 16.41 13.40
N GLU A 285 11.95 16.40 14.62
CA GLU A 285 12.19 15.33 15.58
C GLU A 285 11.62 14.00 15.06
N SER A 286 12.22 12.89 15.48
CA SER A 286 11.83 11.56 15.05
C SER A 286 10.46 11.14 15.63
N ARG A 287 9.82 10.18 14.96
CA ARG A 287 8.62 9.50 15.46
C ARG A 287 8.83 8.91 16.85
N ASP A 288 10.00 8.32 17.10
CA ASP A 288 10.30 7.63 18.37
C ASP A 288 10.44 8.61 19.54
N GLU A 289 10.98 9.81 19.32
CA GLU A 289 11.01 10.88 20.33
C GLU A 289 9.61 11.36 20.70
N MET A 290 8.72 11.51 19.70
CA MET A 290 7.31 11.84 19.94
C MET A 290 6.59 10.73 20.72
N ILE A 291 6.83 9.46 20.37
CA ILE A 291 6.32 8.30 21.13
C ILE A 291 6.82 8.34 22.56
N HIS A 292 8.11 8.57 22.76
CA HIS A 292 8.71 8.63 24.09
C HIS A 292 8.07 9.73 24.94
N ALA A 293 7.88 10.93 24.39
CA ALA A 293 7.22 12.03 25.10
C ALA A 293 5.76 11.69 25.48
N LEU A 294 5.02 11.02 24.61
CA LEU A 294 3.66 10.56 24.91
C LEU A 294 3.65 9.44 25.96
N GLN A 295 4.56 8.46 25.87
CA GLN A 295 4.66 7.39 26.85
C GLN A 295 4.99 7.92 28.24
N THR A 296 5.92 8.88 28.33
CA THR A 296 6.48 9.36 29.61
C THR A 296 5.69 10.50 30.24
N ARG A 297 5.14 11.42 29.44
CA ARG A 297 4.47 12.64 29.93
C ARG A 297 3.01 12.77 29.46
N GLY A 298 2.58 11.88 28.58
CA GLY A 298 1.23 11.89 27.99
C GLY A 298 0.97 13.06 27.03
N ARG A 299 1.98 13.90 26.77
CA ARG A 299 1.83 15.14 26.01
C ARG A 299 3.16 15.80 25.66
N PHE A 300 3.14 16.62 24.62
CA PHE A 300 4.23 17.53 24.25
C PHE A 300 3.71 18.73 23.45
N ARG A 301 4.53 19.77 23.31
CA ARG A 301 4.30 20.89 22.39
C ARG A 301 5.07 20.61 21.11
N LEU A 302 4.41 20.74 19.96
CA LEU A 302 5.05 20.67 18.66
C LEU A 302 5.21 22.09 18.10
N TYR A 303 6.41 22.42 17.64
CA TYR A 303 6.71 23.67 16.94
C TYR A 303 7.06 23.34 15.49
N ARG A 304 6.43 24.04 14.55
CA ARG A 304 6.73 23.89 13.12
C ARG A 304 7.91 24.77 12.72
N SER A 305 8.73 24.25 11.82
CA SER A 305 9.90 24.94 11.26
C SER A 305 9.67 25.37 9.80
N GLY A 306 10.61 26.13 9.25
CA GLY A 306 10.61 26.54 7.83
C GLY A 306 9.42 27.44 7.44
N GLN A 307 8.72 27.09 6.35
CA GLN A 307 7.60 27.87 5.82
C GLN A 307 6.37 27.92 6.76
N HIS A 308 6.31 27.03 7.75
CA HIS A 308 5.25 26.98 8.76
C HIS A 308 5.71 27.51 10.12
N ALA A 309 6.85 28.22 10.17
CA ALA A 309 7.39 28.79 11.39
C ALA A 309 6.35 29.66 12.12
N GLY A 310 6.14 29.38 13.40
CA GLY A 310 5.15 30.07 14.25
C GLY A 310 3.86 29.27 14.50
N GLU A 311 3.61 28.21 13.74
CA GLU A 311 2.58 27.23 14.09
C GLU A 311 3.03 26.38 15.29
N ARG A 312 2.20 26.38 16.33
CA ARG A 312 2.46 25.67 17.58
C ARG A 312 1.24 24.83 17.95
N PHE A 313 1.48 23.57 18.27
CA PHE A 313 0.44 22.62 18.63
C PHE A 313 0.69 22.00 20.00
N LYS A 314 -0.40 21.59 20.64
CA LYS A 314 -0.40 20.70 21.79
C LYS A 314 -0.79 19.31 21.30
N VAL A 315 0.07 18.34 21.56
CA VAL A 315 -0.21 16.92 21.31
C VAL A 315 -0.42 16.24 22.66
N MET A 316 -1.50 15.48 22.80
CA MET A 316 -1.86 14.83 24.07
C MET A 316 -2.46 13.45 23.84
N LEU A 317 -2.30 12.57 24.84
CA LEU A 317 -3.09 11.35 24.93
C LEU A 317 -4.47 11.64 25.53
N ILE A 318 -5.49 11.05 24.91
CA ILE A 318 -6.88 11.06 25.40
C ILE A 318 -7.06 9.99 26.48
N ASN A 319 -6.30 8.88 26.41
CA ASN A 319 -6.37 7.74 27.31
C ASN A 319 -5.06 7.51 28.09
N PRO A 320 -4.55 8.50 28.85
CA PRO A 320 -3.24 8.40 29.51
C PRO A 320 -3.19 7.32 30.62
N ASP A 321 -4.32 6.98 31.21
CA ASP A 321 -4.48 6.04 32.32
C ASP A 321 -4.85 4.62 31.91
N ALA A 322 -5.05 4.37 30.61
CA ALA A 322 -5.41 3.05 30.10
C ALA A 322 -4.33 1.99 30.39
N GLN A 323 -4.77 0.73 30.43
CA GLN A 323 -3.94 -0.43 30.72
C GLN A 323 -2.90 -0.70 29.63
N GLN A 324 -1.81 -1.39 29.98
CA GLN A 324 -0.82 -1.90 29.03
C GLN A 324 -1.48 -2.62 27.84
N GLY A 325 -0.90 -2.44 26.66
CA GLY A 325 -1.42 -3.04 25.41
C GLY A 325 -2.56 -2.23 24.79
N THR A 326 -3.17 -1.28 25.52
CA THR A 326 -4.17 -0.39 24.94
C THR A 326 -3.52 0.55 23.94
N ARG A 327 -4.11 0.68 22.74
CA ARG A 327 -3.64 1.63 21.71
C ARG A 327 -3.74 3.07 22.19
N MET A 328 -2.70 3.86 21.93
CA MET A 328 -2.71 5.30 22.15
C MET A 328 -3.81 5.98 21.32
N ARG A 329 -4.54 6.89 21.95
CA ARG A 329 -5.46 7.81 21.27
C ARG A 329 -4.91 9.22 21.41
N ILE A 330 -4.49 9.80 20.30
CA ILE A 330 -3.79 11.08 20.27
C ILE A 330 -4.73 12.18 19.81
N GLU A 331 -4.69 13.30 20.51
CA GLU A 331 -5.35 14.53 20.13
C GLU A 331 -4.32 15.62 19.84
N VAL A 332 -4.53 16.36 18.75
CA VAL A 332 -3.70 17.50 18.35
C VAL A 332 -4.57 18.75 18.30
N ARG A 333 -4.18 19.79 19.03
CA ARG A 333 -4.87 21.09 19.03
C ARG A 333 -3.87 22.23 18.80
N PRO A 334 -4.24 23.30 18.10
CA PRO A 334 -3.40 24.50 18.06
C PRO A 334 -3.27 25.09 19.47
N LEU A 335 -2.12 25.70 19.78
CA LEU A 335 -1.98 26.49 20.99
C LEU A 335 -2.89 27.69 20.95
N THR A 336 -3.65 27.88 22.03
CA THR A 336 -4.43 29.09 22.24
C THR A 336 -3.51 30.30 22.42
N ASN A 337 -4.01 31.51 22.12
CA ASN A 337 -3.23 32.74 22.29
C ASN A 337 -2.72 32.89 23.74
N TRP A 338 -3.57 32.53 24.71
CA TRP A 338 -3.19 32.53 26.12
C TRP A 338 -2.03 31.59 26.43
N GLU A 339 -2.08 30.34 25.96
CA GLU A 339 -0.97 29.39 26.15
C GLU A 339 0.33 29.87 25.50
N ARG A 340 0.24 30.51 24.33
CA ARG A 340 1.41 31.11 23.65
C ARG A 340 2.02 32.23 24.50
N THR A 341 1.20 33.17 24.98
CA THR A 341 1.67 34.28 25.82
C THR A 341 2.28 33.77 27.14
N GLN A 342 1.69 32.76 27.77
CA GLN A 342 2.25 32.15 28.98
C GLN A 342 3.64 31.52 28.72
N GLU A 343 3.80 30.82 27.60
CA GLU A 343 5.10 30.27 27.22
C GLU A 343 6.12 31.37 26.93
N ASP A 344 5.76 32.38 26.14
CA ASP A 344 6.66 33.48 25.79
C ASP A 344 7.09 34.27 27.05
N TRP A 345 6.20 34.42 28.04
CA TRP A 345 6.55 35.04 29.32
C TRP A 345 7.56 34.20 30.11
N LEU A 346 7.39 32.88 30.16
CA LEU A 346 8.37 31.99 30.81
C LEU A 346 9.72 32.01 30.09
N VAL A 347 9.74 32.16 28.77
CA VAL A 347 10.97 32.32 27.98
C VAL A 347 11.68 33.60 28.36
N ARG A 348 10.96 34.73 28.44
CA ARG A 348 11.52 36.03 28.85
C ARG A 348 12.11 36.00 30.26
N LEU A 349 11.55 35.20 31.16
CA LEU A 349 12.10 35.00 32.51
C LEU A 349 13.23 33.97 32.58
N GLY A 350 13.66 33.40 31.44
CA GLY A 350 14.70 32.36 31.40
C GLY A 350 14.28 31.03 32.03
N LYS A 351 12.98 30.83 32.32
CA LYS A 351 12.45 29.61 32.95
C LYS A 351 12.20 28.47 31.97
N THR A 352 12.21 28.75 30.67
CA THR A 352 12.12 27.76 29.59
C THR A 352 12.79 28.27 28.32
N ARG A 353 13.13 27.36 27.40
CA ARG A 353 13.59 27.70 26.05
C ARG A 353 12.60 27.15 25.02
N LEU A 354 12.37 27.90 23.94
CA LEU A 354 11.67 27.37 22.77
C LEU A 354 12.70 26.68 21.88
N PRO A 355 12.34 25.56 21.23
CA PRO A 355 13.20 24.99 20.22
C PRO A 355 13.28 25.96 19.02
N VAL A 356 14.46 26.01 18.39
CA VAL A 356 14.79 26.91 17.27
C VAL A 356 14.51 26.22 15.95
#